data_AF-A0A0U4EZG0-F1
#
_entry.id   AF-A0A0U4EZG0-F1
#
_cell.length_a   1.000
_cell.length_b   1.000
_cell.length_c   1.000
_cell.angle_alpha   90.00
_cell.angle_beta   90.00
_cell.angle_gamma   90.00
#
_symmetry.space_group_name_H-M   'P 1'
#
loop_
_entity.id
_entity.type
_entity.pdbx_description
1 polymer ?
#
loop_
_entity_poly.entity_id
_entity_poly.type
_entity_poly.pdbx_seq_one_letter_code
_entity_poly.pdbx_strand_id
1 'polypeptide(L)'
;MVFYVENCFHWVGFHIVNHLLEEGYSVDGTDDINTDTKEVLSMFVGRNELFRQLEPGQREREYEAAICISDDALMLEMDRSVTINLPLVFGEWMPMNHNGFFSREEFIRFDSHQFKREAIYIGEFLNSLRQWIQTSELPSIMDVRSYNDARNKNIDYENSVYIRTAHPLDKYVEAVKMHYEKYKKFYRMS
;
A
#
# COMPACT_ATOMS: atom_id res chain seq x y z
N MET A 1 -7.97 4.46 18.77
CA MET A 1 -6.92 3.50 18.37
C MET A 1 -5.82 4.29 17.71
N VAL A 2 -4.57 3.93 17.98
CA VAL A 2 -3.40 4.62 17.43
C VAL A 2 -2.57 3.61 16.67
N PHE A 3 -2.23 3.95 15.44
CA PHE A 3 -1.36 3.17 14.57
C PHE A 3 0.01 3.82 14.44
N TYR A 4 1.04 3.00 14.30
CA TYR A 4 2.37 3.44 13.90
C TYR A 4 2.64 2.98 12.47
N VAL A 5 3.14 3.85 11.60
CA VAL A 5 3.47 3.53 10.21
C VAL A 5 4.92 3.95 9.91
N GLU A 6 5.77 2.98 9.63
CA GLU A 6 7.14 3.17 9.19
C GLU A 6 7.24 3.13 7.66
N ASN A 7 8.04 4.05 7.11
CA ASN A 7 8.03 4.40 5.69
C ASN A 7 6.66 4.98 5.27
N CYS A 8 6.15 5.93 6.07
CA CYS A 8 4.81 6.50 5.91
C CYS A 8 4.62 7.36 4.64
N PHE A 9 5.71 7.75 3.97
CA PHE A 9 5.69 8.46 2.68
C PHE A 9 6.21 7.62 1.51
N HIS A 10 6.52 6.33 1.73
CA HIS A 10 6.45 5.36 0.65
C HIS A 10 5.03 5.36 0.06
N TRP A 11 4.84 5.19 -1.25
CA TRP A 11 3.52 5.37 -1.86
C TRP A 11 2.44 4.45 -1.26
N VAL A 12 2.77 3.19 -0.94
CA VAL A 12 1.88 2.28 -0.20
C VAL A 12 1.65 2.77 1.22
N GLY A 13 2.71 3.21 1.92
CA GLY A 13 2.63 3.74 3.28
C GLY A 13 1.73 4.98 3.36
N PHE A 14 1.83 5.88 2.39
CA PHE A 14 0.99 7.07 2.27
C PHE A 14 -0.49 6.70 2.12
N HIS A 15 -0.80 5.72 1.27
CA HIS A 15 -2.16 5.22 1.11
C HIS A 15 -2.69 4.56 2.39
N ILE A 16 -1.85 3.82 3.12
CA ILE A 16 -2.21 3.25 4.42
C ILE A 16 -2.52 4.35 5.43
N VAL A 17 -1.63 5.34 5.57
CA VAL A 17 -1.83 6.49 6.47
C VAL A 17 -3.13 7.20 6.14
N ASN A 18 -3.33 7.55 4.87
CA ASN A 18 -4.53 8.27 4.45
C ASN A 18 -5.80 7.45 4.74
N HIS A 19 -5.78 6.16 4.46
CA HIS A 19 -6.91 5.26 4.76
C HIS A 19 -7.23 5.19 6.26
N LEU A 20 -6.21 5.07 7.11
CA LEU A 20 -6.39 5.06 8.56
C LEU A 20 -6.93 6.39 9.09
N LEU A 21 -6.44 7.51 8.58
CA LEU A 21 -6.92 8.85 8.93
C LEU A 21 -8.38 9.08 8.49
N GLU A 22 -8.76 8.61 7.30
CA GLU A 22 -10.13 8.69 6.79
C GLU A 22 -11.12 7.87 7.63
N GLU A 23 -10.69 6.75 8.21
CA GLU A 23 -11.46 5.97 9.17
C GLU A 23 -11.48 6.58 10.59
N GLY A 24 -10.81 7.73 10.80
CA GLY A 24 -10.79 8.46 12.06
C GLY A 24 -9.78 7.94 13.08
N TYR A 25 -8.79 7.17 12.66
CA TYR A 25 -7.72 6.69 13.54
C TYR A 25 -6.60 7.72 13.67
N SER A 26 -5.94 7.74 14.84
CA SER A 26 -4.69 8.48 15.01
C SER A 26 -3.52 7.69 14.44
N VAL A 27 -2.62 8.37 13.74
CA VAL A 27 -1.47 7.75 13.08
C VAL A 27 -0.19 8.50 13.45
N ASP A 28 0.76 7.78 14.03
CA ASP A 28 2.16 8.21 14.09
C ASP A 28 2.93 7.66 12.90
N GLY A 29 3.59 8.53 12.14
CA GLY A 29 4.35 8.13 10.96
C GLY A 29 5.84 8.49 11.09
N THR A 30 6.73 7.61 10.63
CA THR A 30 8.15 7.95 10.42
C THR A 30 8.56 7.63 8.99
N ASP A 31 9.38 8.49 8.41
CA ASP A 31 10.03 8.27 7.11
C ASP A 31 11.21 9.24 6.96
N ASP A 32 12.18 8.87 6.13
CA ASP A 32 13.23 9.77 5.66
C ASP A 32 12.72 10.54 4.42
N ILE A 33 12.44 11.83 4.59
CA ILE A 33 11.98 12.74 3.52
C ILE A 33 13.20 13.18 2.70
N ASN A 34 13.66 12.27 1.84
CA ASN A 34 14.84 12.46 0.99
C ASN A 34 14.51 12.60 -0.51
N THR A 35 13.22 12.65 -0.86
CA THR A 35 12.76 12.90 -2.23
C THR A 35 11.65 13.94 -2.27
N ASP A 36 11.56 14.68 -3.38
CA ASP A 36 10.51 15.67 -3.61
C ASP A 36 9.10 15.04 -3.54
N THR A 37 8.96 13.78 -3.99
CA THR A 37 7.70 13.05 -3.87
C THR A 37 7.31 12.88 -2.42
N LYS A 38 8.23 12.44 -1.55
CA LYS A 38 7.96 12.29 -0.12
C LYS A 38 7.64 13.63 0.54
N GLU A 39 8.31 14.71 0.15
CA GLU A 39 8.01 16.06 0.65
C GLU A 39 6.58 16.48 0.27
N VAL A 40 6.16 16.20 -0.95
CA VAL A 40 4.79 16.48 -1.39
C VAL A 40 3.78 15.61 -0.63
N LEU A 41 4.05 14.32 -0.44
CA LEU A 41 3.18 13.41 0.30
C LEU A 41 3.04 13.80 1.77
N SER A 42 4.13 14.27 2.41
CA SER A 42 4.07 14.76 3.78
C SER A 42 3.16 15.99 3.94
N MET A 43 3.16 16.89 2.95
CA MET A 43 2.27 18.05 2.95
C MET A 43 0.78 17.68 2.82
N PHE A 44 0.45 16.53 2.22
CA PHE A 44 -0.94 16.07 2.09
C PHE A 44 -1.51 15.59 3.42
N VAL A 45 -0.75 14.86 4.23
CA VAL A 45 -1.22 14.31 5.52
C VAL A 45 -0.87 15.18 6.73
N GLY A 46 0.17 16.02 6.64
CA GLY A 46 0.67 16.84 7.75
C GLY A 46 -0.30 17.91 8.27
N ARG A 47 -1.44 18.12 7.59
CA ARG A 47 -2.51 19.02 8.03
C ARG A 47 -3.61 18.32 8.81
N ASN A 48 -3.58 16.99 8.87
CA ASN A 48 -4.56 16.21 9.61
C ASN A 48 -4.19 16.19 11.09
N GLU A 49 -5.09 16.60 11.98
CA GLU A 49 -4.87 16.64 13.43
C GLU A 49 -4.64 15.27 14.06
N LEU A 50 -5.07 14.20 13.38
CA LEU A 50 -4.88 12.82 13.80
C LEU A 50 -3.52 12.25 13.35
N PHE A 51 -2.77 12.98 12.51
CA PHE A 51 -1.44 12.59 12.06
C PHE A 51 -0.34 13.30 12.84
N ARG A 52 0.66 12.55 13.27
CA ARG A 52 1.89 13.09 13.87
C ARG A 52 3.10 12.43 13.22
N GLN A 53 4.00 13.27 12.70
CA GLN A 53 5.29 12.80 12.21
C GLN A 53 6.25 12.68 13.38
N LEU A 54 6.93 11.54 13.47
CA LEU A 54 7.95 11.25 14.48
C LEU A 54 9.32 11.17 13.83
N GLU A 55 10.36 11.45 14.62
CA GLU A 55 11.73 11.17 14.21
C GLU A 55 12.02 9.66 14.27
N PRO A 56 12.93 9.14 13.43
CA PRO A 56 13.31 7.73 13.46
C PRO A 56 13.71 7.25 14.87
N GLY A 57 13.15 6.13 15.30
CA GLY A 57 13.40 5.54 16.61
C GLY A 57 12.57 6.11 17.76
N GLN A 58 11.73 7.13 17.52
CA GLN A 58 10.77 7.60 18.51
C GLN A 58 9.49 6.77 18.46
N ARG A 59 9.33 5.82 19.37
CA ARG A 59 8.05 5.17 19.67
C ARG A 59 7.65 5.55 21.09
N GLU A 60 6.77 6.54 21.22
CA GLU A 60 6.48 7.20 22.50
C GLU A 60 5.26 6.64 23.25
N ARG A 61 4.52 5.71 22.63
CA ARG A 61 3.26 5.17 23.16
C ARG A 61 3.02 3.73 22.71
N GLU A 62 2.05 3.10 23.36
CA GLU A 62 1.50 1.82 22.91
C GLU A 62 0.63 2.03 21.67
N TYR A 63 0.79 1.14 20.70
CA TYR A 63 0.08 1.16 19.43
C TYR A 63 -0.79 -0.09 19.31
N GLU A 64 -1.93 0.05 18.65
CA GLU A 64 -2.78 -1.09 18.30
C GLU A 64 -2.06 -2.00 17.30
N ALA A 65 -1.44 -1.37 16.31
CA ALA A 65 -0.57 -2.05 15.36
C ALA A 65 0.53 -1.12 14.89
N ALA A 66 1.71 -1.70 14.65
CA ALA A 66 2.80 -1.09 13.90
C ALA A 66 2.82 -1.69 12.49
N ILE A 67 2.93 -0.84 11.47
CA ILE A 67 2.96 -1.22 10.07
C ILE A 67 4.29 -0.76 9.48
N CYS A 68 5.13 -1.69 9.05
CA CYS A 68 6.40 -1.39 8.39
C CYS A 68 6.31 -1.79 6.91
N ILE A 69 6.56 -0.84 6.00
CA ILE A 69 6.42 -1.06 4.57
C ILE A 69 7.80 -1.21 3.91
N SER A 70 7.96 -2.23 3.05
CA SER A 70 9.03 -2.34 2.05
C SER A 70 8.45 -2.44 0.63
N ASP A 71 9.30 -2.55 -0.38
CA ASP A 71 8.88 -2.68 -1.79
C ASP A 71 8.16 -4.01 -2.09
N ASP A 72 8.42 -5.05 -1.29
CA ASP A 72 7.99 -6.42 -1.54
C ASP A 72 7.11 -7.00 -0.44
N ALA A 73 7.09 -6.39 0.74
CA ALA A 73 6.36 -6.88 1.89
C ALA A 73 5.81 -5.73 2.76
N LEU A 74 4.85 -6.10 3.59
CA LEU A 74 4.36 -5.30 4.69
C LEU A 74 4.45 -6.15 5.95
N MET A 75 5.09 -5.63 6.99
CA MET A 75 5.10 -6.26 8.31
C MET A 75 4.06 -5.60 9.19
N LEU A 76 3.13 -6.39 9.72
CA LEU A 76 2.11 -5.98 10.66
C LEU A 76 2.48 -6.51 12.05
N GLU A 77 2.82 -5.61 12.97
CA GLU A 77 3.18 -5.90 14.35
C GLU A 77 1.97 -5.57 15.26
N MET A 78 1.31 -6.61 15.78
CA MET A 78 0.25 -6.51 16.81
C MET A 78 0.73 -7.31 18.05
N ASP A 79 -0.13 -8.12 18.67
CA ASP A 79 0.27 -9.13 19.67
C ASP A 79 1.33 -10.11 19.12
N ARG A 80 1.33 -10.30 17.79
CA ARG A 80 2.34 -11.06 17.05
C ARG A 80 2.65 -10.36 15.73
N SER A 81 3.83 -10.65 15.20
CA SER A 81 4.25 -10.16 13.88
C SER A 81 3.69 -11.05 12.77
N VAL A 82 3.13 -10.41 11.74
CA VAL A 82 2.64 -11.03 10.51
C VAL A 82 3.36 -10.38 9.34
N THR A 83 4.02 -11.19 8.51
CA THR A 83 4.62 -10.72 7.25
C THR A 83 3.65 -10.96 6.11
N ILE A 84 3.27 -9.89 5.42
CA ILE A 84 2.37 -9.90 4.28
C ILE A 84 3.22 -9.68 3.02
N ASN A 85 3.38 -10.71 2.20
CA ASN A 85 4.06 -10.57 0.92
C ASN A 85 3.14 -9.78 -0.02
N LEU A 86 3.62 -8.61 -0.46
CA LEU A 86 2.81 -7.71 -1.28
C LEU A 86 2.61 -8.33 -2.67
N PRO A 87 1.37 -8.32 -3.19
CA PRO A 87 1.11 -8.70 -4.57
C PRO A 87 1.62 -7.60 -5.50
N LEU A 88 1.35 -7.75 -6.80
CA LEU A 88 1.49 -6.66 -7.74
C LEU A 88 0.43 -5.58 -7.44
N VAL A 89 0.72 -4.67 -6.50
CA VAL A 89 -0.17 -3.56 -6.16
C VAL A 89 0.08 -2.38 -7.10
N PHE A 90 -0.98 -1.68 -7.49
CA PHE A 90 -0.88 -0.44 -8.26
C PHE A 90 -1.84 0.62 -7.73
N GLY A 91 -1.50 1.89 -7.89
CA GLY A 91 -2.32 3.00 -7.41
C GLY A 91 -1.70 4.36 -7.72
N GLU A 92 -2.33 5.40 -7.18
CA GLU A 92 -1.79 6.75 -7.25
C GLU A 92 -0.45 6.83 -6.49
N TRP A 93 0.42 7.74 -6.91
CA TRP A 93 1.75 8.01 -6.38
C TRP A 93 2.79 6.90 -6.53
N MET A 94 2.43 5.76 -7.13
CA MET A 94 3.42 4.74 -7.50
C MET A 94 4.35 5.24 -8.61
N PRO A 95 5.63 4.81 -8.67
CA PRO A 95 6.53 5.16 -9.76
C PRO A 95 5.99 4.71 -11.11
N MET A 96 5.61 5.64 -11.99
CA MET A 96 4.89 5.31 -13.22
C MET A 96 5.09 6.28 -14.38
N ASN A 97 4.68 5.83 -15.56
CA ASN A 97 4.41 6.69 -16.72
C ASN A 97 3.03 6.38 -17.29
N HIS A 98 2.68 6.97 -18.44
CA HIS A 98 1.35 6.82 -19.04
C HIS A 98 0.99 5.37 -19.42
N ASN A 99 1.98 4.49 -19.64
CA ASN A 99 1.77 3.15 -20.18
C ASN A 99 1.88 2.04 -19.12
N GLY A 100 2.39 2.34 -17.94
CA GLY A 100 2.67 1.35 -16.92
C GLY A 100 3.41 1.93 -15.73
N PHE A 101 3.88 1.06 -14.84
CA PHE A 101 4.55 1.43 -13.61
C PHE A 101 5.74 0.52 -13.34
N PHE A 102 6.59 0.94 -12.41
CA PHE A 102 7.74 0.17 -11.97
C PHE A 102 7.41 -0.58 -10.68
N SER A 103 7.72 -1.88 -10.66
CA SER A 103 7.60 -2.75 -9.51
C SER A 103 8.87 -3.59 -9.41
N ARG A 104 9.61 -3.47 -8.30
CA ARG A 104 10.90 -4.18 -8.10
C ARG A 104 11.85 -4.02 -9.29
N GLU A 105 12.02 -2.78 -9.74
CA GLU A 105 12.84 -2.38 -10.91
C GLU A 105 12.32 -2.85 -12.29
N GLU A 106 11.24 -3.65 -12.34
CA GLU A 106 10.62 -4.09 -13.59
C GLU A 106 9.52 -3.13 -14.03
N PHE A 107 9.53 -2.73 -15.30
CA PHE A 107 8.45 -1.92 -15.87
C PHE A 107 7.31 -2.82 -16.35
N ILE A 108 6.15 -2.70 -15.71
CA ILE A 108 4.95 -3.48 -16.01
C ILE A 108 3.94 -2.60 -16.72
N ARG A 109 3.61 -2.97 -17.96
CA ARG A 109 2.59 -2.26 -18.76
C ARG A 109 1.19 -2.61 -18.29
N PHE A 110 0.30 -1.61 -18.27
CA PHE A 110 -1.12 -1.78 -17.93
C PHE A 110 -1.87 -2.73 -18.89
N ASP A 111 -1.40 -2.87 -20.13
CA ASP A 111 -2.02 -3.78 -21.12
C ASP A 111 -1.44 -5.19 -21.09
N SER A 112 -0.40 -5.45 -20.28
CA SER A 112 0.29 -6.73 -20.22
C SER A 112 -0.57 -7.83 -19.61
N HIS A 113 -0.29 -9.07 -20.00
CA HIS A 113 -0.97 -10.24 -19.44
C HIS A 113 -0.69 -10.38 -17.93
N GLN A 114 0.54 -10.11 -17.49
CA GLN A 114 0.92 -10.14 -16.08
C GLN A 114 0.07 -9.17 -15.27
N PHE A 115 -0.03 -7.91 -15.71
CA PHE A 115 -0.85 -6.91 -15.03
C PHE A 115 -2.31 -7.36 -14.90
N LYS A 116 -2.93 -7.79 -16.00
CA LYS A 116 -4.35 -8.22 -15.99
C LYS A 116 -4.60 -9.43 -15.08
N ARG A 117 -3.59 -10.28 -14.88
CA ARG A 117 -3.67 -11.47 -14.03
C ARG A 117 -3.42 -11.18 -12.57
N GLU A 118 -2.41 -10.37 -12.26
CA GLU A 118 -1.84 -10.29 -10.91
C GLU A 118 -2.13 -8.96 -10.20
N ALA A 119 -2.46 -7.91 -10.95
CA ALA A 119 -2.58 -6.58 -10.38
C ALA A 119 -3.75 -6.46 -9.41
N ILE A 120 -3.51 -5.77 -8.29
CA ILE A 120 -4.52 -5.39 -7.30
C ILE A 120 -4.45 -3.88 -7.12
N TYR A 121 -5.58 -3.20 -7.23
CA TYR A 121 -5.65 -1.77 -6.96
C TYR A 121 -5.43 -1.50 -5.47
N ILE A 122 -4.67 -0.47 -5.14
CA ILE A 122 -4.29 -0.13 -3.76
C ILE A 122 -5.50 -0.02 -2.82
N GLY A 123 -6.62 0.56 -3.28
CA GLY A 123 -7.84 0.64 -2.47
C GLY A 123 -8.43 -0.73 -2.09
N GLU A 124 -8.37 -1.72 -2.99
CA GLU A 124 -8.84 -3.08 -2.68
C GLU A 124 -7.91 -3.80 -1.70
N PHE A 125 -6.60 -3.54 -1.82
CA PHE A 125 -5.61 -4.01 -0.86
C PHE A 125 -5.86 -3.42 0.53
N LEU A 126 -6.07 -2.11 0.65
CA LEU A 126 -6.34 -1.43 1.91
C LEU A 126 -7.61 -1.95 2.60
N ASN A 127 -8.69 -2.18 1.83
CA ASN A 127 -9.91 -2.78 2.37
C ASN A 127 -9.67 -4.17 2.97
N SER A 128 -8.73 -4.93 2.41
CA SER A 128 -8.34 -6.25 2.93
C SER A 128 -7.42 -6.11 4.15
N LEU A 129 -6.44 -5.20 4.10
CA LEU A 129 -5.55 -4.89 5.22
C LEU A 129 -6.33 -4.50 6.47
N ARG A 130 -7.36 -3.66 6.33
CA ARG A 130 -8.26 -3.31 7.42
C ARG A 130 -8.88 -4.55 8.09
N GLN A 131 -9.35 -5.52 7.31
CA GLN A 131 -9.93 -6.75 7.86
C GLN A 131 -8.88 -7.56 8.62
N TRP A 132 -7.65 -7.61 8.11
CA TRP A 132 -6.56 -8.33 8.76
C TRP A 132 -6.18 -7.70 10.10
N ILE A 133 -6.09 -6.36 10.17
CA ILE A 133 -5.84 -5.63 11.43
C ILE A 133 -6.91 -5.95 12.48
N GLN A 134 -8.15 -6.23 12.08
CA GLN A 134 -9.26 -6.54 12.99
C GLN A 134 -9.37 -8.03 13.34
N THR A 135 -8.52 -8.88 12.76
CA THR A 135 -8.60 -10.34 12.92
C THR A 135 -7.66 -10.82 14.02
N SER A 136 -8.19 -11.57 15.00
CA SER A 136 -7.41 -12.11 16.12
C SER A 136 -6.41 -13.19 15.69
N GLU A 137 -6.72 -13.92 14.61
CA GLU A 137 -5.90 -15.04 14.14
C GLU A 137 -5.50 -14.93 12.66
N LEU A 138 -4.27 -14.48 12.41
CA LEU A 138 -3.61 -14.49 11.09
C LEU A 138 -2.42 -15.47 11.06
N PRO A 139 -2.10 -16.13 9.96
CA PRO A 139 -0.84 -16.86 9.87
C PRO A 139 0.34 -15.88 9.99
N SER A 140 1.51 -16.35 10.45
CA SER A 140 2.71 -15.50 10.61
C SER A 140 3.24 -14.98 9.27
N ILE A 141 2.94 -15.66 8.17
CA ILE A 141 3.26 -15.25 6.81
C ILE A 141 1.98 -15.36 5.97
N MET A 142 1.67 -14.34 5.20
CA MET A 142 0.53 -14.27 4.29
C MET A 142 1.01 -13.99 2.88
N ASP A 143 0.63 -14.87 1.95
CA ASP A 143 0.84 -14.63 0.51
C ASP A 143 -0.43 -14.03 -0.09
N VAL A 144 -0.40 -12.72 -0.35
CA VAL A 144 -1.57 -12.04 -0.94
C VAL A 144 -1.50 -12.13 -2.45
N ARG A 145 -2.62 -12.48 -3.08
CA ARG A 145 -2.72 -12.65 -4.54
C ARG A 145 -4.01 -12.08 -5.11
N SER A 146 -3.97 -11.71 -6.38
CA SER A 146 -5.20 -11.41 -7.12
C SER A 146 -6.01 -12.69 -7.32
N TYR A 147 -7.33 -12.61 -7.13
CA TYR A 147 -8.24 -13.71 -7.42
C TYR A 147 -8.16 -14.18 -8.88
N ASN A 148 -7.74 -13.31 -9.80
CA ASN A 148 -7.52 -13.66 -11.20
C ASN A 148 -6.31 -14.60 -11.41
N ASP A 149 -5.31 -14.61 -10.51
CA ASP A 149 -4.21 -15.59 -10.54
C ASP A 149 -4.71 -16.98 -10.12
N ALA A 150 -5.55 -17.05 -9.08
CA ALA A 150 -6.14 -18.30 -8.57
C ALA A 150 -6.94 -19.06 -9.63
N ARG A 151 -7.69 -18.35 -10.49
CA ARG A 151 -8.45 -18.98 -11.59
C ARG A 151 -7.56 -19.66 -12.63
N ASN A 152 -6.31 -19.22 -12.75
CA ASN A 152 -5.38 -19.68 -13.77
C ASN A 152 -4.39 -20.74 -13.26
N LYS A 153 -4.27 -20.91 -11.94
CA LYS A 153 -3.40 -21.91 -11.31
C LYS A 153 -4.23 -22.77 -10.33
N ASN A 154 -4.38 -24.05 -10.62
CA ASN A 154 -4.92 -25.06 -9.68
C ASN A 154 -3.93 -25.36 -8.54
N ILE A 155 -3.37 -24.33 -7.91
CA ILE A 155 -2.39 -24.48 -6.84
C ILE A 155 -2.90 -23.66 -5.66
N ASP A 156 -3.46 -24.37 -4.69
CA ASP A 156 -3.74 -23.80 -3.37
C ASP A 156 -2.43 -23.81 -2.58
N TYR A 157 -1.88 -22.63 -2.34
CA TYR A 157 -0.69 -22.49 -1.49
C TYR A 157 -1.18 -22.29 -0.07
N GLU A 158 -0.67 -23.09 0.87
CA GLU A 158 -0.93 -22.88 2.30
C GLU A 158 -0.58 -21.42 2.67
N ASN A 159 -1.51 -20.73 3.35
CA ASN A 159 -1.43 -19.31 3.74
C ASN A 159 -1.60 -18.26 2.62
N SER A 160 -2.15 -18.62 1.46
CA SER A 160 -2.54 -17.64 0.44
C SER A 160 -3.90 -17.00 0.72
N VAL A 161 -3.97 -15.66 0.59
CA VAL A 161 -5.22 -14.89 0.64
C VAL A 161 -5.46 -14.22 -0.70
N TYR A 162 -6.67 -14.37 -1.22
CA TYR A 162 -7.05 -13.86 -2.53
C TYR A 162 -7.94 -12.64 -2.43
N ILE A 163 -7.50 -11.52 -3.02
CA ILE A 163 -8.28 -10.28 -3.11
C ILE A 163 -9.08 -10.30 -4.41
N ARG A 164 -10.39 -10.09 -4.28
CA ARG A 164 -11.31 -9.91 -5.41
C ARG A 164 -11.42 -8.43 -5.72
N THR A 165 -11.34 -8.06 -6.99
CA THR A 165 -11.55 -6.68 -7.42
C THR A 165 -13.04 -6.37 -7.52
N ALA A 166 -13.51 -5.31 -6.85
CA ALA A 166 -14.90 -4.87 -6.96
C ALA A 166 -15.27 -4.33 -8.36
N HIS A 167 -14.30 -3.76 -9.08
CA HIS A 167 -14.49 -3.16 -10.40
C HIS A 167 -13.53 -3.74 -11.46
N PRO A 168 -13.84 -3.60 -12.76
CA PRO A 168 -12.89 -3.91 -13.83
C PRO A 168 -11.60 -3.11 -13.68
N LEU A 169 -10.45 -3.76 -13.86
CA LEU A 169 -9.12 -3.13 -13.71
C LEU A 169 -8.97 -1.86 -14.56
N ASP A 170 -9.56 -1.83 -15.76
CA ASP A 170 -9.49 -0.68 -16.66
C ASP A 170 -10.02 0.62 -16.01
N LYS A 171 -11.04 0.54 -15.14
CA LYS A 171 -11.56 1.72 -14.42
C LYS A 171 -10.52 2.29 -13.46
N TYR A 172 -9.80 1.43 -12.73
CA TYR A 172 -8.73 1.87 -11.83
C TYR A 172 -7.53 2.40 -12.62
N VAL A 173 -7.19 1.78 -13.76
CA VAL A 173 -6.13 2.27 -14.64
C VAL A 173 -6.47 3.67 -15.17
N GLU A 174 -7.71 3.92 -15.59
CA GLU A 174 -8.17 5.25 -15.99
C GLU A 174 -8.02 6.27 -14.87
N ALA A 175 -8.44 5.94 -13.65
CA ALA A 175 -8.30 6.81 -12.48
C ALA A 175 -6.82 7.17 -12.20
N VAL A 176 -5.95 6.16 -12.19
CA VAL A 176 -4.51 6.35 -11.98
C VAL A 176 -3.88 7.18 -13.09
N LYS A 177 -4.26 6.97 -14.37
CA LYS A 177 -3.76 7.78 -15.49
C LYS A 177 -4.22 9.23 -15.39
N MET A 178 -5.48 9.47 -15.02
CA MET A 178 -5.98 10.83 -14.80
C MET A 178 -5.21 11.53 -13.66
N HIS A 179 -4.97 10.81 -12.56
CA HIS A 179 -4.15 11.31 -11.46
C HIS A 179 -2.72 11.63 -11.93
N TYR A 180 -2.08 10.71 -12.66
CA TYR A 180 -0.74 10.91 -13.22
C TYR A 180 -0.67 12.17 -14.09
N GLU A 181 -1.60 12.38 -15.03
CA GLU A 181 -1.58 13.58 -15.87
C GLU A 181 -1.77 14.87 -15.06
N LYS A 182 -2.65 14.85 -14.04
CA LYS A 182 -2.86 15.99 -13.14
C LYS A 182 -1.61 16.35 -12.33
N TYR A 183 -0.87 15.34 -11.86
CA TYR A 183 0.25 15.51 -10.92
C TYR A 183 1.63 15.20 -11.54
N LYS A 184 1.72 15.08 -12.86
CA LYS A 184 2.88 14.61 -13.64
C LYS A 184 4.22 15.23 -13.24
N LYS A 185 4.21 16.51 -12.86
CA LYS A 185 5.41 17.23 -12.41
C LYS A 185 6.06 16.62 -11.16
N PHE A 186 5.27 15.98 -10.31
CA PHE A 186 5.73 15.34 -9.08
C PHE A 186 6.19 13.88 -9.30
N TYR A 187 5.86 13.27 -10.44
CA TYR A 187 6.31 11.91 -10.78
C TYR A 187 7.68 11.87 -11.47
N ARG A 188 8.23 13.03 -11.85
CA ARG A 188 9.45 13.13 -12.67
C ARG A 188 10.74 13.33 -11.86
N MET A 189 10.66 13.32 -10.54
CA MET A 189 11.75 13.69 -9.64
C MET A 189 12.11 12.56 -8.65
N SER A 190 11.67 11.32 -8.93
CA SER A 190 12.02 10.10 -8.21
C SER A 190 12.90 9.19 -9.05
#